data_AF-A0AAV1K823-F1
#
_entry.id   AF-A0AAV1K823-F1
#
_cell.length_a   1.000
_cell.length_b   1.000
_cell.length_c   1.000
_cell.angle_alpha   90.00
_cell.angle_beta   90.00
_cell.angle_gamma   90.00
#
_symmetry.space_group_name_H-M   'P 1'
#
loop_
_entity.id
_entity.type
_entity.pdbx_description
1 polymer ?
#
loop_
_entity_poly.entity_id
_entity_poly.type
_entity_poly.pdbx_seq_one_letter_code
_entity_poly.pdbx_strand_id
1 'polypeptide(L)'
;MAAEVGTSPSTMAQLQSVQKVMAMPTVEAAVGQVNAFYIRVKGAHSLLEWALSTAEASVSFAAAKAAPYVSSPLAAGDAKMAAAIDELGRRVPLVNEQPKVIVETTKQAVMSRLSPHINKVFAARAAAGQRVQSLKELSWAKANALLSTAYGQKALHGVDMGASYAMKLLDQYLPPVEPQEQTGEVVSASDDPALHTVQTVGRLSAVAARRVWANLASKINQLRKSDVRRYITALLAAVHLTKMTNEQQEQENESKEPNPAEPAPNANQAPA
;
A
#
# COMPACT_ATOMS: atom_id res chain seq x y z
N MET A 1 -52.68 3.49 37.06
CA MET A 1 -52.65 2.27 37.89
C MET A 1 -51.51 1.42 37.38
N ALA A 2 -50.44 1.33 38.17
CA ALA A 2 -49.20 0.65 37.83
C ALA A 2 -49.38 -0.86 38.01
N ALA A 3 -49.10 -1.63 36.96
CA ALA A 3 -48.97 -3.07 37.06
C ALA A 3 -47.48 -3.37 37.24
N GLU A 4 -47.08 -3.52 38.51
CA GLU A 4 -45.79 -4.07 38.88
C GLU A 4 -45.75 -5.55 38.46
N VAL A 5 -45.01 -5.86 37.40
CA VAL A 5 -44.66 -7.23 37.07
C VAL A 5 -43.43 -7.58 37.91
N GLY A 6 -43.71 -8.16 39.08
CA GLY A 6 -42.72 -8.74 39.96
C GLY A 6 -41.84 -9.72 39.19
N THR A 7 -40.56 -9.37 39.07
CA THR A 7 -39.48 -10.27 38.74
C THR A 7 -39.40 -11.36 39.79
N SER A 8 -39.85 -12.57 39.47
CA SER A 8 -39.64 -13.77 40.27
C SER A 8 -38.21 -14.29 40.04
N PRO A 9 -37.32 -14.29 41.06
CA PRO A 9 -35.98 -14.84 40.95
C PRO A 9 -36.01 -16.30 41.43
N SER A 10 -36.67 -17.21 40.70
CA SER A 10 -36.71 -18.62 41.10
C SER A 10 -37.10 -19.49 39.90
N THR A 11 -36.14 -20.24 39.31
CA THR A 11 -36.31 -21.47 38.47
C THR A 11 -35.23 -21.66 37.39
N MET A 12 -34.03 -21.15 37.59
CA MET A 12 -32.82 -21.86 37.17
C MET A 12 -31.90 -21.81 38.38
N ALA A 13 -31.34 -22.95 38.79
CA ALA A 13 -30.17 -22.93 39.68
C ALA A 13 -29.21 -21.90 39.08
N GLN A 14 -29.00 -20.78 39.79
CA GLN A 14 -28.26 -19.64 39.27
C GLN A 14 -26.85 -20.13 38.95
N LEU A 15 -26.60 -20.28 37.65
CA LEU A 15 -25.33 -20.72 37.13
C LEU A 15 -24.31 -19.63 37.47
N GLN A 16 -23.44 -19.92 38.43
CA GLN A 16 -22.42 -19.00 38.90
C GLN A 16 -21.48 -18.61 37.76
N SER A 17 -21.25 -19.49 36.78
CA SER A 17 -20.48 -19.15 35.59
C SER A 17 -21.17 -18.09 34.73
N VAL A 18 -22.48 -18.18 34.54
CA VAL A 18 -23.26 -17.20 33.75
C VAL A 18 -23.31 -15.87 34.48
N GLN A 19 -23.50 -15.87 35.80
CA GLN A 19 -23.49 -14.64 36.59
C GLN A 19 -22.11 -13.96 36.57
N LYS A 20 -21.02 -14.73 36.65
CA LYS A 20 -19.65 -14.20 36.53
C LYS A 20 -19.33 -13.70 35.12
N VAL A 21 -19.79 -14.40 34.08
CA VAL A 21 -19.62 -13.99 32.68
C VAL A 21 -20.40 -12.72 32.39
N MET A 22 -21.63 -12.60 32.91
CA MET A 22 -22.44 -11.39 32.78
C MET A 22 -21.87 -10.22 33.58
N ALA A 23 -21.13 -10.48 34.66
CA ALA A 23 -20.40 -9.45 35.41
C ALA A 23 -19.13 -8.94 34.70
N MET A 24 -18.72 -9.56 33.59
CA MET A 24 -17.64 -9.03 32.76
C MET A 24 -18.17 -7.84 31.92
N PRO A 25 -17.57 -6.64 32.02
CA PRO A 25 -18.10 -5.44 31.36
C PRO A 25 -18.23 -5.55 29.84
N THR A 26 -17.39 -6.35 29.19
CA THR A 26 -17.44 -6.63 27.75
C THR A 26 -18.64 -7.48 27.36
N VAL A 27 -18.98 -8.47 28.19
CA VAL A 27 -20.12 -9.35 27.94
C VAL A 27 -21.43 -8.64 28.27
N GLU A 28 -21.47 -7.87 29.36
CA GLU A 28 -22.61 -7.02 29.69
C GLU A 28 -22.95 -6.05 28.55
N ALA A 29 -21.93 -5.37 27.99
CA ALA A 29 -22.11 -4.47 26.86
C ALA A 29 -22.60 -5.19 25.60
N ALA A 30 -22.07 -6.39 25.30
CA ALA A 30 -22.48 -7.18 24.15
C ALA A 30 -23.93 -7.70 24.29
N VAL A 31 -24.28 -8.22 25.47
CA VAL A 31 -25.64 -8.70 25.76
C VAL A 31 -26.63 -7.54 25.75
N GLY A 32 -26.26 -6.37 26.29
CA GLY A 32 -27.08 -5.16 26.22
C GLY A 32 -27.35 -4.72 24.78
N GLN A 33 -26.35 -4.78 23.89
CA GLN A 33 -26.52 -4.44 22.46
C GLN A 33 -27.45 -5.42 21.74
N VAL A 34 -27.28 -6.73 21.99
CA VAL A 34 -28.14 -7.77 21.39
C VAL A 34 -29.56 -7.66 21.91
N ASN A 35 -29.76 -7.40 23.21
CA ASN A 35 -31.07 -7.19 23.80
C ASN A 35 -31.77 -5.95 23.24
N ALA A 36 -31.03 -4.84 23.08
CA ALA A 36 -31.58 -3.63 22.47
C ALA A 36 -31.99 -3.84 21.00
N PHE A 37 -31.20 -4.60 20.24
CA PHE A 37 -31.55 -4.98 18.87
C PHE A 37 -32.76 -5.90 18.83
N TYR A 38 -32.80 -6.89 19.72
CA TYR A 38 -33.89 -7.84 19.84
C TYR A 38 -35.22 -7.14 20.18
N ILE A 39 -35.24 -6.26 21.17
CA ILE A 39 -36.41 -5.45 21.54
C ILE A 39 -36.85 -4.57 20.35
N ARG A 40 -35.91 -3.99 19.60
CA ARG A 40 -36.21 -3.18 18.41
C ARG A 40 -36.85 -4.01 17.30
N VAL A 41 -36.37 -5.22 17.04
CA VAL A 41 -36.93 -6.13 16.02
C VAL A 41 -38.29 -6.66 16.45
N LYS A 42 -38.45 -7.03 17.73
CA LYS A 42 -39.71 -7.50 18.30
C LYS A 42 -40.78 -6.41 18.25
N GLY A 43 -40.43 -5.15 18.55
CA GLY A 43 -41.35 -4.00 18.54
C GLY A 43 -41.66 -3.39 17.17
N ALA A 44 -41.06 -3.88 16.07
CA ALA A 44 -41.26 -3.31 14.74
C ALA A 44 -42.60 -3.73 14.09
N HIS A 45 -43.10 -4.93 14.39
CA HIS A 45 -44.36 -5.45 13.84
C HIS A 45 -45.10 -6.31 14.87
N SER A 46 -46.43 -6.13 14.98
CA SER A 46 -47.28 -6.85 15.94
C SER A 46 -47.30 -8.37 15.72
N LEU A 47 -47.11 -8.84 14.49
CA LEU A 47 -46.98 -10.28 14.18
C LEU A 47 -45.65 -10.87 14.69
N LEU A 48 -44.55 -10.12 14.59
CA LEU A 48 -43.26 -10.54 15.12
C LEU A 48 -43.27 -10.53 16.65
N GLU A 49 -43.89 -9.52 17.25
CA GLU A 49 -44.10 -9.46 18.69
C GLU A 49 -44.85 -10.68 19.20
N TRP A 50 -45.97 -11.06 18.55
CA TRP A 50 -46.74 -12.25 18.91
C TRP A 50 -45.93 -13.55 18.72
N ALA A 51 -45.25 -13.72 17.58
CA ALA A 51 -44.49 -14.94 17.28
C ALA A 51 -43.29 -15.10 18.23
N LEU A 52 -42.50 -14.05 18.45
CA LEU A 52 -41.37 -14.07 19.38
C LEU A 52 -41.85 -14.21 20.84
N SER A 53 -42.93 -13.53 21.22
CA SER A 53 -43.47 -13.67 22.59
C SER A 53 -44.02 -15.07 22.84
N THR A 54 -44.62 -15.71 21.84
CA THR A 54 -45.08 -17.10 21.94
C THR A 54 -43.90 -18.07 21.98
N ALA A 55 -42.85 -17.81 21.21
CA ALA A 55 -41.62 -18.58 21.26
C ALA A 55 -40.93 -18.45 22.63
N GLU A 56 -40.78 -17.24 23.16
CA GLU A 56 -40.27 -16.98 24.53
C GLU A 56 -41.11 -17.69 25.59
N ALA A 57 -42.44 -17.65 25.48
CA ALA A 57 -43.34 -18.36 26.38
C ALA A 57 -43.15 -19.88 26.30
N SER A 58 -42.98 -20.43 25.09
CA SER A 58 -42.73 -21.87 24.91
C SER A 58 -41.37 -22.31 25.47
N VAL A 59 -40.34 -21.47 25.34
CA VAL A 59 -38.99 -21.72 25.85
C VAL A 59 -38.96 -21.61 27.38
N SER A 60 -39.58 -20.57 27.94
CA SER A 60 -39.67 -20.41 29.41
C SER A 60 -40.49 -21.53 30.05
N PHE A 61 -41.57 -21.98 29.39
CA PHE A 61 -42.35 -23.12 29.85
C PHE A 61 -41.58 -24.45 29.77
N ALA A 62 -40.89 -24.70 28.65
CA ALA A 62 -40.03 -25.88 28.49
C ALA A 62 -38.87 -25.88 29.51
N ALA A 63 -38.26 -24.72 29.76
CA ALA A 63 -37.21 -24.54 30.75
C ALA A 63 -37.73 -24.81 32.17
N ALA A 64 -38.90 -24.29 32.54
CA ALA A 64 -39.52 -24.55 33.83
C ALA A 64 -39.84 -26.06 34.03
N LYS A 65 -40.26 -26.74 32.98
CA LYS A 65 -40.57 -28.19 33.01
C LYS A 65 -39.31 -29.07 33.04
N ALA A 66 -38.22 -28.62 32.43
CA ALA A 66 -36.94 -29.33 32.43
C ALA A 66 -36.09 -29.07 33.69
N ALA A 67 -36.31 -27.94 34.37
CA ALA A 67 -35.54 -27.50 35.53
C ALA A 67 -35.20 -28.59 36.58
N PRO A 68 -36.14 -29.46 37.03
CA PRO A 68 -35.83 -30.45 38.05
C PRO A 68 -34.93 -31.60 37.56
N TYR A 69 -34.88 -31.87 36.25
CA TYR A 69 -34.14 -33.01 35.70
C TYR A 69 -32.70 -32.67 35.30
N VAL A 70 -32.42 -31.42 34.97
CA VAL A 70 -31.10 -31.00 34.46
C VAL A 70 -30.26 -30.25 35.51
N SER A 71 -30.84 -29.85 36.64
CA SER A 71 -30.18 -29.02 37.65
C SER A 71 -28.91 -29.64 38.26
N SER A 72 -28.90 -30.95 38.50
CA SER A 72 -27.76 -31.66 39.12
C SER A 72 -26.52 -31.77 38.22
N PRO A 73 -26.61 -32.31 36.98
CA PRO A 73 -25.45 -32.34 36.08
C PRO A 73 -25.01 -30.95 35.61
N LEU A 74 -25.95 -30.01 35.49
CA LEU A 74 -25.65 -28.64 35.07
C LEU A 74 -24.88 -27.86 36.15
N ALA A 75 -25.18 -28.06 37.43
CA ALA A 75 -24.43 -27.44 38.52
C ALA A 75 -22.96 -27.93 38.60
N ALA A 76 -22.71 -29.20 38.32
CA ALA A 76 -21.35 -29.75 38.29
C ALA A 76 -20.52 -29.22 37.10
N GLY A 77 -21.17 -29.02 35.94
CA GLY A 77 -20.56 -28.37 34.78
C GLY A 77 -20.30 -26.89 35.01
N ASP A 78 -21.25 -26.20 35.63
CA ASP A 78 -21.18 -24.78 35.96
C ASP A 78 -20.03 -24.45 36.94
N ALA A 79 -19.82 -25.28 37.96
CA ALA A 79 -18.70 -25.14 38.88
C ALA A 79 -17.33 -25.23 38.17
N LYS A 80 -17.20 -26.12 37.18
CA LYS A 80 -15.97 -26.24 36.36
C LYS A 80 -15.79 -25.02 35.44
N MET A 81 -16.88 -24.51 34.87
CA MET A 81 -16.83 -23.34 34.00
C MET A 81 -16.50 -22.08 34.81
N ALA A 82 -17.08 -21.91 36.00
CA ALA A 82 -16.74 -20.82 36.92
C ALA A 82 -15.27 -20.85 37.33
N ALA A 83 -14.70 -22.03 37.63
CA ALA A 83 -13.28 -22.18 37.92
C ALA A 83 -12.38 -21.87 36.70
N ALA A 84 -12.82 -22.25 35.49
CA ALA A 84 -12.12 -21.92 34.26
C ALA A 84 -12.13 -20.40 33.97
N ILE A 85 -13.24 -19.72 34.27
CA ILE A 85 -13.36 -18.26 34.16
C ILE A 85 -12.44 -17.56 35.18
N ASP A 86 -12.35 -18.07 36.41
CA ASP A 86 -11.43 -17.52 37.42
C ASP A 86 -9.96 -17.68 37.01
N GLU A 87 -9.56 -18.83 36.46
CA GLU A 87 -8.21 -19.03 35.94
C GLU A 87 -7.94 -18.18 34.70
N LEU A 88 -8.95 -17.94 33.85
CA LEU A 88 -8.85 -17.03 32.72
C LEU A 88 -8.65 -15.58 33.18
N GLY A 89 -9.38 -15.13 34.21
CA GLY A 89 -9.21 -13.82 34.81
C GLY A 89 -7.82 -13.61 35.41
N ARG A 90 -7.22 -14.67 35.99
CA ARG A 90 -5.85 -14.64 36.52
C ARG A 90 -4.79 -14.58 35.42
N ARG A 91 -5.00 -15.28 34.30
CA ARG A 91 -4.05 -15.34 33.16
C ARG A 91 -4.14 -14.13 32.23
N VAL A 92 -5.33 -13.53 32.11
CA VAL A 92 -5.58 -12.39 31.22
C VAL A 92 -6.35 -11.31 31.99
N PRO A 93 -5.66 -10.52 32.85
CA PRO A 93 -6.30 -9.42 33.60
C PRO A 93 -6.88 -8.34 32.68
N LEU A 94 -6.44 -8.30 31.43
CA LEU A 94 -6.95 -7.45 30.35
C LEU A 94 -8.46 -7.65 30.06
N VAL A 95 -9.02 -8.82 30.43
CA VAL A 95 -10.45 -9.14 30.23
C VAL A 95 -11.32 -8.52 31.34
N ASN A 96 -10.75 -8.23 32.52
CA ASN A 96 -11.49 -7.63 33.64
C ASN A 96 -11.48 -6.10 33.65
N GLU A 97 -10.58 -5.45 32.90
CA GLU A 97 -10.52 -4.00 32.84
C GLU A 97 -11.41 -3.42 31.72
N GLN A 98 -11.95 -2.22 31.96
CA GLN A 98 -12.77 -1.54 30.96
C GLN A 98 -11.91 -1.18 29.72
N PRO A 99 -12.40 -1.45 28.48
CA PRO A 99 -11.64 -1.21 27.25
C PRO A 99 -11.06 0.21 27.10
N LYS A 100 -11.72 1.21 27.69
CA LYS A 100 -11.29 2.62 27.63
C LYS A 100 -10.04 2.90 28.47
N VAL A 101 -9.88 2.23 29.62
CA VAL A 101 -8.74 2.42 30.51
C VAL A 101 -7.50 1.76 29.92
N ILE A 102 -7.66 0.60 29.26
CA ILE A 102 -6.57 -0.15 28.61
C ILE A 102 -5.93 0.67 27.47
N VAL A 103 -6.74 1.37 26.67
CA VAL A 103 -6.21 2.16 25.55
C VAL A 103 -5.40 3.36 26.07
N GLU A 104 -5.89 4.06 27.08
CA GLU A 104 -5.19 5.23 27.64
C GLU A 104 -3.93 4.83 28.42
N THR A 105 -3.96 3.76 29.21
CA THR A 105 -2.75 3.27 29.91
C THR A 105 -1.71 2.76 28.94
N THR A 106 -2.11 2.05 27.89
CA THR A 106 -1.19 1.59 26.84
C THR A 106 -0.58 2.75 26.07
N LYS A 107 -1.40 3.75 25.69
CA LYS A 107 -0.93 4.96 25.01
C LYS A 107 0.07 5.72 25.88
N GLN A 108 -0.19 5.87 27.17
CA GLN A 108 0.70 6.57 28.10
C GLN A 108 2.00 5.78 28.36
N ALA A 109 1.93 4.45 28.43
CA ALA A 109 3.11 3.59 28.55
C ALA A 109 4.00 3.62 27.28
N VAL A 110 3.39 3.62 26.09
CA VAL A 110 4.12 3.75 24.82
C VAL A 110 4.74 5.15 24.70
N MET A 111 3.97 6.19 25.02
CA MET A 111 4.43 7.58 24.94
C MET A 111 5.56 7.86 25.94
N SER A 112 5.53 7.27 27.14
CA SER A 112 6.61 7.41 28.13
C SER A 112 7.90 6.69 27.72
N ARG A 113 7.82 5.54 27.02
CA ARG A 113 9.01 4.84 26.51
C ARG A 113 9.60 5.48 25.26
N LEU A 114 8.75 6.01 24.39
CA LEU A 114 9.17 6.55 23.10
C LEU A 114 9.63 8.01 23.17
N SER A 115 9.00 8.83 24.01
CA SER A 115 9.37 10.24 24.25
C SER A 115 10.87 10.47 24.50
N PRO A 116 11.55 9.73 25.42
CA PRO A 116 12.98 9.96 25.66
C PRO A 116 13.87 9.60 24.46
N HIS A 117 13.45 8.66 23.61
CA HIS A 117 14.20 8.29 22.41
C HIS A 117 14.03 9.33 21.30
N ILE A 118 12.80 9.79 21.09
CA ILE A 118 12.51 10.88 20.13
C ILE A 118 13.22 12.17 20.55
N ASN A 119 13.18 12.53 21.82
CA ASN A 119 13.84 13.74 22.31
C ASN A 119 15.37 13.66 22.18
N LYS A 120 15.98 12.49 22.40
CA LYS A 120 17.42 12.29 22.16
C LYS A 120 17.78 12.45 20.68
N VAL A 121 17.00 11.87 19.77
CA VAL A 121 17.24 11.99 18.32
C VAL A 121 17.01 13.43 17.85
N PHE A 122 15.96 14.09 18.33
CA PHE A 122 15.68 15.49 18.00
C PHE A 122 16.76 16.43 18.54
N ALA A 123 17.20 16.24 19.79
CA ALA A 123 18.30 17.00 20.38
C ALA A 123 19.63 16.72 19.67
N ALA A 124 19.93 15.47 19.32
CA ALA A 124 21.13 15.11 18.56
C ALA A 124 21.10 15.73 17.15
N ARG A 125 19.94 15.70 16.46
CA ARG A 125 19.75 16.35 15.16
C ARG A 125 19.89 17.86 15.27
N ALA A 126 19.33 18.48 16.30
CA ALA A 126 19.46 19.92 16.54
C ALA A 126 20.92 20.30 16.81
N ALA A 127 21.61 19.55 17.67
CA ALA A 127 23.02 19.79 17.97
C ALA A 127 23.95 19.49 16.78
N ALA A 128 23.62 18.50 15.94
CA ALA A 128 24.32 18.24 14.69
C ALA A 128 24.06 19.36 13.67
N GLY A 129 22.81 19.80 13.54
CA GLY A 129 22.44 20.93 12.69
C GLY A 129 23.16 22.20 13.07
N GLN A 130 23.21 22.55 14.37
CA GLN A 130 23.94 23.70 14.88
C GLN A 130 25.45 23.61 14.58
N ARG A 131 26.06 22.44 14.75
CA ARG A 131 27.48 22.23 14.38
C ARG A 131 27.71 22.39 12.88
N VAL A 132 26.83 21.86 12.03
CA VAL A 132 26.97 22.00 10.58
C VAL A 132 26.81 23.46 10.15
N GLN A 133 25.89 24.21 10.76
CA GLN A 133 25.73 25.63 10.45
C GLN A 133 26.95 26.44 10.88
N SER A 134 27.48 26.22 12.09
CA SER A 134 28.67 26.93 12.55
C SER A 134 29.91 26.56 11.73
N LEU A 135 30.07 25.29 11.33
CA LEU A 135 31.14 24.88 10.41
C LEU A 135 30.95 25.50 9.02
N LYS A 136 29.72 25.55 8.52
CA LYS A 136 29.41 26.19 7.24
C LYS A 136 29.81 27.66 7.28
N GLU A 137 29.40 28.41 8.29
CA GLU A 137 29.73 29.83 8.47
C GLU A 137 31.24 30.06 8.59
N LEU A 138 31.94 29.30 9.43
CA LEU A 138 33.39 29.40 9.59
C LEU A 138 34.13 29.03 8.29
N SER A 139 33.69 27.98 7.60
CA SER A 139 34.28 27.57 6.32
C SER A 139 34.04 28.61 5.24
N TRP A 140 32.85 29.24 5.23
CA TRP A 140 32.47 30.28 4.28
C TRP A 140 33.29 31.54 4.48
N ALA A 141 33.41 32.00 5.73
CA ALA A 141 34.23 33.15 6.08
C ALA A 141 35.70 32.94 5.71
N LYS A 142 36.25 31.75 6.00
CA LYS A 142 37.63 31.42 5.67
C LYS A 142 37.85 31.28 4.15
N ALA A 143 36.91 30.65 3.44
CA ALA A 143 36.96 30.54 1.98
C ALA A 143 36.90 31.93 1.33
N ASN A 144 36.01 32.81 1.80
CA ASN A 144 35.90 34.16 1.27
C ASN A 144 37.19 34.97 1.53
N ALA A 145 37.77 34.84 2.72
CA ALA A 145 39.05 35.48 3.03
C ALA A 145 40.20 34.97 2.14
N LEU A 146 40.29 33.66 1.88
CA LEU A 146 41.31 33.08 1.01
C LEU A 146 41.10 33.44 -0.46
N LEU A 147 39.85 33.42 -0.93
CA LEU A 147 39.50 33.76 -2.32
C LEU A 147 39.65 35.26 -2.59
N SER A 148 39.58 36.11 -1.57
CA SER A 148 39.89 37.55 -1.66
C SER A 148 41.39 37.84 -1.78
N THR A 149 42.27 36.87 -1.53
CA THR A 149 43.71 37.06 -1.73
C THR A 149 44.10 37.08 -3.21
N ALA A 150 45.25 37.67 -3.54
CA ALA A 150 45.75 37.73 -4.92
C ALA A 150 45.93 36.34 -5.58
N TYR A 151 46.26 35.30 -4.79
CA TYR A 151 46.33 33.93 -5.29
C TYR A 151 44.93 33.31 -5.43
N GLY A 152 44.04 33.60 -4.49
CA GLY A 152 42.63 33.20 -4.54
C GLY A 152 41.90 33.71 -5.78
N GLN A 153 42.10 34.98 -6.14
CA GLN A 153 41.52 35.59 -7.34
C GLN A 153 42.06 34.97 -8.65
N LYS A 154 43.34 34.59 -8.69
CA LYS A 154 43.90 33.86 -9.83
C LYS A 154 43.30 32.45 -9.95
N ALA A 155 43.10 31.76 -8.82
CA ALA A 155 42.45 30.46 -8.81
C ALA A 155 40.97 30.56 -9.24
N LEU A 156 40.25 31.58 -8.78
CA LEU A 156 38.87 31.88 -9.18
C LEU A 156 38.74 32.03 -10.69
N HIS A 157 39.58 32.88 -11.28
CA HIS A 157 39.62 33.07 -12.73
C HIS A 157 39.98 31.77 -13.48
N GLY A 158 40.86 30.94 -12.92
CA GLY A 158 41.15 29.60 -13.47
C GLY A 158 39.94 28.69 -13.50
N VAL A 159 39.11 28.71 -12.45
CA VAL A 159 37.85 27.96 -12.39
C VAL A 159 36.84 28.49 -13.40
N ASP A 160 36.70 29.81 -13.54
CA ASP A 160 35.76 30.41 -14.51
C ASP A 160 36.18 30.13 -15.96
N MET A 161 37.48 30.20 -16.24
CA MET A 161 38.01 29.84 -17.55
C MET A 161 37.87 28.34 -17.84
N GLY A 162 38.12 27.50 -16.84
CA GLY A 162 37.91 26.05 -16.96
C GLY A 162 36.45 25.69 -17.17
N ALA A 163 35.53 26.36 -16.46
CA ALA A 163 34.10 26.13 -16.58
C ALA A 163 33.55 26.59 -17.95
N SER A 164 33.97 27.75 -18.43
CA SER A 164 33.59 28.23 -19.78
C SER A 164 34.16 27.35 -20.89
N TYR A 165 35.40 26.86 -20.75
CA TYR A 165 35.98 25.89 -21.68
C TYR A 165 35.24 24.54 -21.65
N ALA A 166 34.90 24.04 -20.46
CA ALA A 166 34.12 22.83 -20.29
C ALA A 166 32.70 22.96 -20.89
N MET A 167 32.07 24.14 -20.77
CA MET A 167 30.80 24.41 -21.46
C MET A 167 30.94 24.30 -22.98
N LYS A 168 32.00 24.86 -23.57
CA LYS A 168 32.27 24.70 -25.02
C LYS A 168 32.45 23.25 -25.43
N LEU A 169 33.14 22.44 -24.62
CA LEU A 169 33.27 21.00 -24.86
C LEU A 169 31.92 20.28 -24.73
N LEU A 170 31.12 20.63 -23.73
CA LEU A 170 29.77 20.10 -23.58
C LEU A 170 28.88 20.50 -24.76
N ASP A 171 29.01 21.70 -25.32
CA ASP A 171 28.30 22.13 -26.52
C ASP A 171 28.72 21.31 -27.75
N GLN A 172 30.02 21.01 -27.89
CA GLN A 172 30.56 20.23 -29.01
C GLN A 172 30.13 18.76 -28.99
N TYR A 173 30.12 18.12 -27.81
CA TYR A 173 29.88 16.68 -27.70
C TYR A 173 28.45 16.32 -27.28
N LEU A 174 27.77 17.20 -26.55
CA LEU A 174 26.43 16.98 -26.00
C LEU A 174 25.52 18.17 -26.33
N PRO A 175 25.08 18.29 -27.58
CA PRO A 175 24.25 19.41 -28.01
C PRO A 175 22.94 19.47 -27.19
N PRO A 176 22.43 20.68 -26.93
CA PRO A 176 21.17 20.87 -26.22
C PRO A 176 20.01 20.34 -27.07
N VAL A 177 19.25 19.39 -26.52
CA VAL A 177 18.07 18.79 -27.18
C VAL A 177 16.81 19.68 -27.02
N GLU A 178 16.82 20.62 -26.08
CA GLU A 178 15.72 21.55 -25.78
C GLU A 178 16.24 23.00 -25.67
N PRO A 179 15.43 24.02 -26.01
CA PRO A 179 15.79 25.43 -25.80
C PRO A 179 15.94 25.69 -24.30
N GLN A 180 17.17 25.95 -23.89
CA GLN A 180 17.53 26.01 -22.48
C GLN A 180 17.31 27.43 -21.95
N GLU A 181 16.39 27.58 -20.99
CA GLU A 181 16.32 28.80 -20.18
C GLU A 181 17.62 28.93 -19.39
N GLN A 182 18.24 30.11 -19.47
CA GLN A 182 19.45 30.44 -18.75
C GLN A 182 19.16 30.39 -17.25
N THR A 183 19.51 29.28 -16.59
CA THR A 183 19.34 29.14 -15.16
C THR A 183 20.22 30.16 -14.43
N GLY A 184 19.57 31.21 -13.93
CA GLY A 184 20.02 32.10 -12.86
C GLY A 184 21.15 33.06 -13.23
N GLU A 185 20.94 34.34 -12.91
CA GLU A 185 21.99 35.34 -12.86
C GLU A 185 23.06 34.90 -11.87
N VAL A 186 24.30 34.77 -12.36
CA VAL A 186 25.46 34.41 -11.54
C VAL A 186 25.77 35.62 -10.67
N VAL A 187 25.84 35.42 -9.35
CA VAL A 187 26.22 36.51 -8.43
C VAL A 187 27.62 36.96 -8.79
N SER A 188 27.84 38.27 -8.93
CA SER A 188 29.14 38.81 -9.33
C SER A 188 30.25 38.30 -8.41
N ALA A 189 31.39 37.94 -9.00
CA ALA A 189 32.60 37.52 -8.29
C ALA A 189 33.10 38.53 -7.24
N SER A 190 32.62 39.78 -7.32
CA SER A 190 32.96 40.88 -6.42
C SER A 190 32.23 40.86 -5.07
N ASP A 191 31.02 40.32 -5.01
CA ASP A 191 30.20 40.36 -3.78
C ASP A 191 30.48 39.15 -2.87
N ASP A 192 30.55 37.95 -3.46
CA ASP A 192 30.91 36.72 -2.75
C ASP A 192 31.71 35.75 -3.64
N PRO A 193 33.05 35.82 -3.64
CA PRO A 193 33.92 34.91 -4.38
C PRO A 193 33.63 33.42 -4.14
N ALA A 194 33.33 33.04 -2.89
CA ALA A 194 32.99 31.66 -2.55
C ALA A 194 31.66 31.22 -3.17
N LEU A 195 30.64 32.08 -3.14
CA LEU A 195 29.35 31.81 -3.78
C LEU A 195 29.49 31.66 -5.28
N HIS A 196 30.29 32.54 -5.91
CA HIS A 196 30.56 32.53 -7.34
C HIS A 196 31.17 31.18 -7.77
N THR A 197 32.23 30.71 -7.11
CA THR A 197 32.84 29.41 -7.43
C THR A 197 31.83 28.25 -7.34
N VAL A 198 31.04 28.22 -6.27
CA VAL A 198 30.07 27.16 -6.02
C VAL A 198 28.95 27.20 -7.06
N GLN A 199 28.47 28.40 -7.41
CA GLN A 199 27.45 28.58 -8.45
C GLN A 199 27.98 28.21 -9.84
N THR A 200 29.20 28.60 -10.20
CA THR A 200 29.80 28.27 -11.51
C THR A 200 29.97 26.76 -11.69
N VAL A 201 30.53 26.07 -10.68
CA VAL A 201 30.70 24.61 -10.71
C VAL A 201 29.35 23.90 -10.61
N GLY A 202 28.45 24.39 -9.76
CA GLY A 202 27.09 23.86 -9.62
C GLY A 202 26.30 23.96 -10.92
N ARG A 203 26.38 25.09 -11.62
CA ARG A 203 25.74 25.29 -12.92
C ARG A 203 26.34 24.38 -13.98
N LEU A 204 27.66 24.28 -14.06
CA LEU A 204 28.33 23.39 -15.01
C LEU A 204 27.89 21.93 -14.80
N SER A 205 27.90 21.44 -13.56
CA SER A 205 27.48 20.08 -13.25
C SER A 205 26.01 19.83 -13.54
N ALA A 206 25.12 20.76 -13.21
CA ALA A 206 23.70 20.66 -13.51
C ALA A 206 23.42 20.64 -15.02
N VAL A 207 24.08 21.51 -15.78
CA VAL A 207 23.98 21.56 -17.25
C VAL A 207 24.52 20.27 -17.87
N ALA A 208 25.69 19.81 -17.42
CA ALA A 208 26.28 18.56 -17.90
C ALA A 208 25.35 17.37 -17.61
N ALA A 209 24.87 17.21 -16.38
CA ALA A 209 23.99 16.11 -16.00
C ALA A 209 22.70 16.08 -16.82
N ARG A 210 22.04 17.24 -16.98
CA ARG A 210 20.81 17.36 -17.78
C ARG A 210 21.06 17.02 -19.25
N ARG A 211 22.14 17.53 -19.84
CA ARG A 211 22.47 17.26 -21.25
C ARG A 211 22.86 15.81 -21.49
N VAL A 212 23.61 15.20 -20.59
CA VAL A 212 23.93 13.76 -20.65
C VAL A 212 22.64 12.96 -20.62
N TRP A 213 21.76 13.27 -19.68
CA TRP A 213 20.50 12.54 -19.54
C TRP A 213 19.58 12.73 -20.75
N ALA A 214 19.42 13.96 -21.25
CA ALA A 214 18.60 14.25 -22.42
C ALA A 214 19.12 13.58 -23.70
N ASN A 215 20.44 13.64 -23.94
CA ASN A 215 21.06 12.96 -25.08
C ASN A 215 20.91 11.44 -24.97
N LEU A 216 21.16 10.86 -23.79
CA LEU A 216 21.00 9.42 -23.56
C LEU A 216 19.54 8.97 -23.73
N ALA A 217 18.59 9.70 -23.15
CA ALA A 217 17.16 9.43 -23.26
C ALA A 217 16.70 9.50 -24.72
N SER A 218 17.13 10.52 -25.47
CA SER A 218 16.82 10.64 -26.90
C SER A 218 17.39 9.47 -27.71
N LYS A 219 18.64 9.05 -27.43
CA LYS A 219 19.30 7.95 -28.13
C LYS A 219 18.62 6.62 -27.84
N ILE A 220 18.27 6.34 -26.58
CA ILE A 220 17.52 5.15 -26.19
C ILE A 220 16.15 5.13 -26.87
N ASN A 221 15.46 6.28 -26.91
CA ASN A 221 14.15 6.37 -27.53
C ASN A 221 14.21 6.19 -29.06
N GLN A 222 15.28 6.67 -29.72
CA GLN A 222 15.56 6.40 -31.13
C GLN A 222 15.80 4.91 -31.40
N LEU A 223 16.63 4.25 -30.58
CA LEU A 223 16.90 2.82 -30.70
C LEU A 223 15.63 1.98 -30.52
N ARG A 224 14.83 2.29 -29.50
CA ARG A 224 13.54 1.63 -29.28
C ARG A 224 12.60 1.80 -30.47
N LYS A 225 12.51 3.01 -31.05
CA LYS A 225 11.69 3.26 -32.25
C LYS A 225 12.22 2.49 -33.47
N SER A 226 13.54 2.38 -33.66
CA SER A 226 14.10 1.63 -34.79
C SER A 226 13.87 0.13 -34.65
N ASP A 227 14.00 -0.43 -33.45
CA ASP A 227 13.84 -1.87 -33.22
C ASP A 227 12.39 -2.30 -33.38
N VAL A 228 11.45 -1.53 -32.81
CA VAL A 228 10.02 -1.77 -32.98
C VAL A 228 9.61 -1.61 -34.45
N ARG A 229 10.12 -0.60 -35.16
CA ARG A 229 9.85 -0.44 -36.60
C ARG A 229 10.38 -1.62 -37.42
N ARG A 230 11.62 -2.09 -37.15
CA ARG A 230 12.21 -3.25 -37.83
C ARG A 230 11.41 -4.52 -37.59
N TYR A 231 10.95 -4.75 -36.36
CA TYR A 231 10.09 -5.88 -36.03
C TYR A 231 8.74 -5.81 -36.75
N ILE A 232 8.08 -4.65 -36.75
CA ILE A 232 6.82 -4.45 -37.47
C ILE A 232 7.00 -4.65 -38.98
N THR A 233 8.10 -4.14 -39.57
CA THR A 233 8.37 -4.36 -41.00
C THR A 233 8.64 -5.82 -41.33
N ALA A 234 9.34 -6.55 -40.46
CA ALA A 234 9.57 -7.98 -40.63
C ALA A 234 8.27 -8.78 -40.52
N LEU A 235 7.41 -8.43 -39.55
CA LEU A 235 6.11 -9.08 -39.38
C LEU A 235 5.15 -8.76 -40.53
N LEU A 236 5.12 -7.52 -41.01
CA LEU A 236 4.35 -7.14 -42.20
C LEU A 236 4.85 -7.88 -43.44
N ALA A 237 6.16 -7.99 -43.63
CA ALA A 237 6.74 -8.76 -44.73
C ALA A 237 6.38 -10.25 -44.62
N ALA A 238 6.46 -10.84 -43.43
CA ALA A 238 6.04 -12.22 -43.20
C ALA A 238 4.56 -12.44 -43.49
N VAL A 239 3.67 -11.55 -43.03
CA VAL A 239 2.23 -11.61 -43.32
C VAL A 239 1.96 -11.45 -44.82
N HIS A 240 2.62 -10.52 -45.50
CA HIS A 240 2.51 -10.37 -46.94
C HIS A 240 2.97 -11.63 -47.68
N LEU A 241 4.07 -12.25 -47.24
CA LEU A 241 4.54 -13.52 -47.79
C LEU A 241 3.53 -14.63 -47.57
N THR A 242 3.00 -14.80 -46.35
CA THR A 242 1.95 -15.80 -46.07
C THR A 242 0.71 -15.56 -46.92
N LYS A 243 0.29 -14.31 -47.12
CA LYS A 243 -0.84 -13.99 -47.99
C LYS A 243 -0.56 -14.38 -49.44
N MET A 244 0.62 -14.03 -49.96
CA MET A 244 1.04 -14.39 -51.32
C MET A 244 1.15 -15.91 -51.50
N THR A 245 1.68 -16.62 -50.49
CA THR A 245 1.74 -18.09 -50.50
C THR A 245 0.34 -18.71 -50.43
N ASN A 246 -0.58 -18.15 -49.63
CA ASN A 246 -1.95 -18.65 -49.55
C ASN A 246 -2.73 -18.39 -50.85
N GLU A 247 -2.56 -17.22 -51.48
CA GLU A 247 -3.13 -16.92 -52.80
C GLU A 247 -2.57 -17.85 -53.90
N GLN A 248 -1.29 -18.21 -53.83
CA GLN A 248 -0.70 -19.24 -54.71
C GLN A 248 -1.26 -20.63 -54.43
N GLN A 249 -1.47 -20.99 -53.15
CA GLN A 249 -2.00 -22.28 -52.74
C GLN A 249 -3.48 -22.45 -53.08
N GLU A 250 -4.26 -21.36 -53.05
CA GLU A 250 -5.64 -21.31 -53.57
C GLU A 250 -5.68 -21.54 -55.09
N GLN A 251 -4.76 -20.92 -55.86
CA GLN A 251 -4.64 -21.17 -57.31
C GLN A 251 -4.18 -22.61 -57.62
N GLU A 252 -3.30 -23.18 -56.79
CA GLU A 252 -2.81 -24.56 -56.97
C GLU A 252 -3.86 -25.61 -56.56
N ASN A 253 -4.71 -25.30 -55.56
CA ASN A 253 -5.84 -26.15 -55.17
C ASN A 253 -7.00 -26.09 -56.17
N GLU A 254 -7.30 -24.94 -56.78
CA GLU A 254 -8.27 -24.86 -57.90
C GLU A 254 -7.80 -25.65 -59.14
N SER A 255 -6.50 -25.94 -59.25
CA SER A 255 -5.95 -26.74 -60.35
C SER A 255 -5.97 -28.25 -60.09
N LYS A 256 -6.43 -28.74 -58.93
CA LYS A 256 -6.20 -30.14 -58.49
C LYS A 256 -7.39 -30.90 -57.91
N GLU A 257 -8.64 -30.55 -58.24
CA GLU A 257 -9.81 -31.41 -57.93
C GLU A 257 -10.31 -32.20 -59.18
N PRO A 258 -10.53 -33.54 -59.07
CA PRO A 258 -10.65 -34.45 -60.21
C PRO A 258 -12.10 -34.75 -60.61
N ASN A 259 -12.36 -34.74 -61.91
CA ASN A 259 -13.65 -35.06 -62.54
C ASN A 259 -13.95 -36.58 -62.48
N PRO A 260 -15.05 -37.06 -61.86
CA PRO A 260 -15.43 -38.47 -61.91
C PRO A 260 -16.58 -38.75 -62.90
N ALA A 261 -16.32 -39.78 -63.72
CA ALA A 261 -17.24 -40.76 -64.28
C ALA A 261 -18.15 -40.37 -65.46
N GLU A 262 -18.01 -41.10 -66.57
CA GLU A 262 -19.11 -41.90 -67.16
C GLU A 262 -18.60 -42.89 -68.24
N PRO A 263 -19.39 -43.88 -68.70
CA PRO A 263 -19.40 -45.25 -68.17
C PRO A 263 -18.98 -46.31 -69.21
N ALA A 264 -18.78 -47.54 -68.74
CA ALA A 264 -18.64 -48.72 -69.62
C ALA A 264 -19.98 -49.08 -70.29
N PRO A 265 -19.93 -49.73 -71.47
CA PRO A 265 -20.70 -50.96 -71.62
C PRO A 265 -19.90 -52.12 -72.20
N ASN A 266 -20.00 -53.24 -71.48
CA ASN A 266 -20.05 -54.64 -71.91
C ASN A 266 -20.06 -54.93 -73.43
N ALA A 267 -19.28 -55.94 -73.85
CA ALA A 267 -19.81 -57.28 -74.17
C ALA A 267 -18.75 -58.12 -74.92
N ASN A 268 -18.62 -59.40 -74.53
CA ASN A 268 -18.26 -60.57 -75.36
C ASN A 268 -16.92 -60.54 -76.14
N GLN A 269 -16.06 -61.56 -76.13
CA GLN A 269 -16.28 -63.00 -76.07
C GLN A 269 -14.94 -63.70 -75.76
N ALA A 270 -15.04 -64.90 -75.21
CA ALA A 270 -13.97 -65.74 -74.69
C ALA A 270 -13.18 -66.50 -75.81
N PRO A 271 -12.59 -67.68 -75.55
CA PRO A 271 -11.15 -67.92 -75.46
C PRO A 271 -10.59 -68.77 -76.62
N ALA A 272 -9.30 -68.62 -76.91
CA ALA A 272 -8.38 -69.68 -77.37
C ALA A 272 -6.96 -69.13 -77.39
#